data_AF-A0A7C0VFC5-F1
#
_entry.id   AF-A0A7C0VFC5-F1
#
_cell.length_a   1.000
_cell.length_b   1.000
_cell.length_c   1.000
_cell.angle_alpha   90.00
_cell.angle_beta   90.00
_cell.angle_gamma   90.00
#
_symmetry.space_group_name_H-M   'P 1'
#
loop_
_entity.id
_entity.type
_entity.pdbx_description
1 polymer ?
#
loop_
_entity_poly.entity_id
_entity_poly.type
_entity_poly.pdbx_seq_one_letter_code
_entity_poly.pdbx_strand_id
1 'polypeptide(L)' 'MSLPEGSTIIVHHWDADGLCSAALLLDWLEGRGAENWTPPLGSFYLESQDLEMLSAYDNVVVCDMALPEGDIQALAKHS' A
#
# COMPACT_ATOMS: atom_id res chain seq x y z
N MET A 1 -6.96 11.74 13.10
CA MET A 1 -5.61 11.67 12.49
C MET A 1 -5.79 12.02 11.02
N SER A 2 -5.14 13.08 10.53
CA SER A 2 -5.10 13.40 9.10
C SER A 2 -4.12 12.45 8.40
N LEU A 3 -4.30 12.22 7.08
CA LEU A 3 -3.18 11.67 6.31
C LEU A 3 -2.03 12.68 6.36
N PRO A 4 -0.78 12.22 6.33
CA PRO A 4 0.34 13.10 6.04
C PRO A 4 0.10 13.80 4.69
N GLU A 5 0.67 15.00 4.51
CA GLU A 5 0.60 15.67 3.21
C GLU A 5 1.31 14.83 2.14
N GLY A 6 0.84 14.91 0.88
CA GLY A 6 1.43 14.20 -0.25
C GLY A 6 0.53 13.12 -0.87
N SER A 7 1.02 12.54 -1.96
CA SER A 7 0.43 11.39 -2.64
C SER A 7 0.43 10.16 -1.72
N THR A 8 -0.67 9.41 -1.72
CA THR A 8 -0.83 8.24 -0.85
C THR A 8 -1.30 7.05 -1.68
N ILE A 9 -0.70 5.89 -1.43
CA ILE A 9 -1.14 4.61 -2.01
C ILE A 9 -1.43 3.58 -0.92
N ILE A 10 -2.54 2.88 -1.05
CA ILE A 10 -2.86 1.69 -0.27
C ILE A 10 -2.43 0.46 -1.07
N VAL A 11 -1.63 -0.38 -0.43
CA VAL A 11 -1.13 -1.64 -0.99
C VAL A 11 -1.71 -2.76 -0.15
N HIS A 12 -2.45 -3.66 -0.78
CA HIS A 12 -3.14 -4.73 -0.07
C HIS A 12 -3.08 -6.08 -0.78
N HIS A 13 -3.22 -7.15 0.00
CA HIS A 13 -3.33 -8.50 -0.53
C HIS A 13 -4.61 -8.66 -1.37
N TRP A 14 -4.55 -9.52 -2.38
CA TRP A 14 -5.58 -9.61 -3.41
C TRP A 14 -6.83 -10.39 -3.00
N ASP A 15 -6.78 -11.08 -1.86
CA ASP A 15 -7.89 -11.90 -1.39
C ASP A 15 -8.95 -11.07 -0.63
N ALA A 16 -9.93 -11.79 -0.08
CA ALA A 16 -11.08 -11.15 0.55
C ALA A 16 -10.70 -10.31 1.77
N ASP A 17 -9.69 -10.69 2.56
CA ASP A 17 -9.32 -9.97 3.78
C ASP A 17 -8.62 -8.64 3.43
N GLY A 18 -7.69 -8.68 2.47
CA GLY A 18 -7.04 -7.49 1.95
C GLY A 18 -8.00 -6.52 1.25
N LEU A 19 -8.93 -7.03 0.44
CA LEU A 19 -9.97 -6.20 -0.20
C LEU A 19 -10.91 -5.53 0.80
N CYS A 20 -11.37 -6.26 1.82
CA CYS A 20 -12.22 -5.69 2.87
C CYS A 20 -11.48 -4.62 3.65
N SER A 21 -10.22 -4.89 4.00
CA SER A 21 -9.40 -3.96 4.77
C SER A 21 -9.08 -2.68 3.98
N ALA A 22 -8.77 -2.81 2.68
CA ALA A 22 -8.58 -1.66 1.79
C ALA A 22 -9.87 -0.83 1.63
N ALA A 23 -11.04 -1.48 1.52
CA ALA A 23 -12.31 -0.77 1.43
C ALA A 23 -12.61 0.07 2.70
N LEU A 24 -12.34 -0.49 3.88
CA LEU A 24 -12.48 0.23 5.15
C LEU A 24 -11.50 1.43 5.24
N LEU A 25 -10.27 1.25 4.77
CA LEU A 25 -9.29 2.33 4.72
C LEU A 25 -9.72 3.43 3.73
N LEU A 26 -10.18 3.07 2.54
CA LEU A 26 -10.65 4.02 1.53
C LEU A 26 -11.85 4.83 2.03
N ASP A 27 -12.82 4.20 2.70
CA ASP A 27 -13.97 4.88 3.33
C ASP A 27 -13.50 5.87 4.40
N TRP A 28 -12.57 5.45 5.27
CA TRP A 28 -11.98 6.34 6.27
C TRP A 28 -11.18 7.50 5.66
N LEU A 29 -10.61 7.29 4.47
CA LEU A 29 -9.85 8.26 3.70
C LEU A 29 -10.68 9.08 2.72
N GLU A 30 -12.00 8.87 2.64
CA GLU A 30 -12.86 9.58 1.68
C GLU A 30 -12.60 11.10 1.73
N GLY A 31 -12.30 11.65 0.55
CA GLY A 31 -11.95 13.06 0.35
C GLY A 31 -10.45 13.38 0.37
N ARG A 32 -9.55 12.41 0.59
CA ARG A 32 -8.09 12.65 0.68
C ARG A 32 -7.25 12.11 -0.48
N GLY A 33 -7.87 11.44 -1.47
CA GLY A 33 -7.23 11.12 -2.75
C GLY A 33 -6.17 10.01 -2.72
N ALA A 34 -6.35 9.00 -1.86
CA ALA A 34 -5.46 7.83 -1.86
C ALA A 34 -5.73 6.93 -3.08
N GLU A 35 -4.65 6.51 -3.74
CA GLU A 35 -4.69 5.47 -4.76
C GLU A 35 -4.78 4.09 -4.12
N ASN A 36 -5.32 3.12 -4.86
CA ASN A 36 -5.49 1.74 -4.40
C ASN A 36 -4.82 0.79 -5.38
N TRP A 37 -3.96 -0.09 -4.87
CA TRP A 37 -3.24 -1.05 -5.69
C TRP A 37 -3.11 -2.40 -4.97
N THR A 38 -3.11 -3.46 -5.78
CA THR A 38 -2.89 -4.82 -5.33
C THR A 38 -1.89 -5.52 -6.26
N PRO A 39 -1.02 -6.40 -5.74
CA PRO A 39 -0.17 -7.23 -6.58
C PRO A 39 -0.97 -8.12 -7.54
N PRO A 40 -0.33 -8.67 -8.59
CA PRO A 40 -0.95 -9.68 -9.43
C PRO A 40 -1.54 -10.84 -8.61
N LEU A 41 -2.69 -11.35 -9.04
CA LEU A 41 -3.39 -12.45 -8.37
C LEU A 41 -2.45 -13.65 -8.18
N GLY A 42 -2.39 -14.18 -6.95
CA GLY A 42 -1.51 -15.28 -6.58
C GLY A 42 -0.10 -14.87 -6.21
N SER A 43 0.24 -13.57 -6.26
CA SER A 43 1.46 -13.06 -5.64
C SER A 43 1.28 -12.88 -4.14
N PHE A 44 2.30 -13.27 -3.38
CA PHE A 44 2.37 -13.10 -1.93
C PHE A 44 3.47 -12.13 -1.51
N TYR A 45 4.23 -11.59 -2.48
CA TYR A 45 5.39 -10.74 -2.26
C TYR A 45 5.38 -9.58 -3.27
N LEU A 46 6.19 -8.56 -3.00
CA LEU A 46 6.43 -7.48 -3.94
C LEU A 46 7.68 -7.81 -4.76
N GLU A 47 7.59 -7.62 -6.07
CA GLU A 47 8.77 -7.66 -6.93
C GLU A 47 9.52 -6.32 -6.86
N SER A 48 10.78 -6.30 -7.29
CA SER A 48 11.60 -5.08 -7.24
C SER A 48 10.97 -3.91 -8.02
N GLN A 49 10.28 -4.20 -9.12
CA GLN A 49 9.54 -3.20 -9.90
C GLN A 49 8.34 -2.62 -9.12
N ASP A 50 7.71 -3.42 -8.27
CA ASP A 50 6.58 -2.98 -7.44
C ASP A 50 7.12 -2.05 -6.36
N LEU A 51 8.23 -2.42 -5.71
CA LEU A 51 8.89 -1.56 -4.73
C LEU A 51 9.32 -0.22 -5.33
N GLU A 52 9.86 -0.21 -6.55
CA GLU A 52 10.24 1.01 -7.26
C GLU A 52 9.02 1.90 -7.55
N MET A 53 7.93 1.32 -8.05
CA MET A 53 6.68 2.04 -8.32
C MET A 53 6.08 2.63 -7.04
N LEU A 54 6.02 1.83 -5.96
CA LEU A 54 5.46 2.25 -4.68
C LEU A 54 6.30 3.31 -3.99
N SER A 55 7.63 3.30 -4.20
CA SER A 55 8.55 4.32 -3.67
C SER A 55 8.35 5.71 -4.30
N ALA A 56 7.53 5.84 -5.34
CA ALA A 56 7.19 7.13 -5.94
C ALA A 56 6.13 7.91 -5.17
N TYR A 57 5.45 7.28 -4.19
CA TYR A 57 4.43 7.91 -3.37
C TYR A 57 5.04 8.45 -2.07
N ASP A 58 4.53 9.60 -1.62
CA ASP A 58 4.95 10.19 -0.34
C ASP A 58 4.53 9.33 0.85
N ASN A 59 3.42 8.59 0.71
CA ASN A 59 2.87 7.73 1.75
C ASN A 59 2.46 6.38 1.20
N VAL A 60 2.98 5.30 1.78
CA VAL A 60 2.61 3.92 1.45
C VAL A 60 1.96 3.26 2.65
N VAL A 61 0.68 2.86 2.51
CA VAL A 61 -0.08 2.15 3.53
C VAL A 61 -0.17 0.68 3.14
N VAL A 62 0.54 -0.17 3.88
CA VAL A 62 0.50 -1.63 3.66
C VAL A 62 -0.60 -2.23 4.52
N CYS A 63 -1.47 -3.02 3.91
CA CYS A 63 -2.61 -3.65 4.56
C CYS A 63 -2.69 -5.14 4.23
N ASP A 64 -2.90 -5.98 5.25
CA ASP A 64 -3.05 -7.43 5.08
C ASP A 64 -1.93 -8.12 4.27
N MET A 65 -0.72 -7.59 4.33
CA MET A 65 0.44 -8.16 3.66
C MET A 65 1.55 -8.43 4.67
N ALA A 66 2.00 -9.68 4.70
CA ALA A 66 3.16 -10.10 5.49
C ALA A 66 4.45 -9.84 4.71
N LEU A 67 4.77 -8.56 4.47
CA LEU A 67 5.97 -8.18 3.76
C LEU A 67 7.24 -8.53 4.56
N PRO A 68 8.30 -9.01 3.89
CA PRO A 68 9.64 -9.10 4.48
C PRO A 68 10.11 -7.75 5.03
N GLU A 69 10.91 -7.79 6.11
CA GLU A 69 11.48 -6.58 6.71
C GLU A 69 12.26 -5.72 5.70
N GLY A 70 12.97 -6.37 4.77
CA GLY A 70 13.72 -5.69 3.72
C GLY A 70 12.85 -4.83 2.81
N ASP A 71 11.63 -5.29 2.52
CA ASP A 71 10.68 -4.57 1.66
C ASP A 71 10.11 -3.35 2.40
N ILE A 72 9.77 -3.50 3.69
CA ILE A 72 9.34 -2.39 4.54
C ILE A 72 10.45 -1.33 4.65
N GLN A 73 11.70 -1.75 4.84
CA GLN A 73 12.84 -0.84 4.88
C GLN A 73 13.11 -0.17 3.54
N ALA A 74 12.85 -0.85 2.41
CA ALA A 74 12.99 -0.26 1.08
C ALA A 74 11.95 0.84 0.87
N LEU A 75 10.69 0.58 1.19
CA LEU A 75 9.61 1.56 1.09
C LEU A 75 9.86 2.78 2.01
N ALA A 76 10.27 2.54 3.26
CA ALA A 76 10.50 3.59 4.25
C ALA A 76 11.70 4.53 3.95
N LYS A 77 12.57 4.18 3.00
CA LYS A 77 13.69 5.07 2.61
C LYS A 77 13.25 6.23 1.71
N HIS A 78 12.09 6.10 1.08
CA HIS A 78 11.62 7.01 0.04
C HIS A 78 10.40 7.85 0.47
N SER A 79 9.78 7.51 1.61
CA SER A 79 8.63 8.16 2.22
C SER A 79 8.98 8.91 3.51
#